data_AF-A0A2M7FIC3-F1
#
_entry.id   AF-A0A2M7FIC3-F1
#
_cell.length_a   1.000
_cell.length_b   1.000
_cell.length_c   1.000
_cell.angle_alpha   90.00
_cell.angle_beta   90.00
_cell.angle_gamma   90.00
#
_symmetry.space_group_name_H-M   'P 1'
#
loop_
_entity.id
_entity.type
_entity.pdbx_description
1 polymer ?
#
loop_
_entity_poly.entity_id
_entity_poly.type
_entity_poly.pdbx_seq_one_letter_code
_entity_poly.pdbx_strand_id
1 'polypeptide(L)'
;ERAKAAQAVNTLSFEGEKILGDNTDGAGLVRDIAENLDIILQGKRVLLMGAGGAAYGVVLPLLMAGAALAIVNRTASKAISLAEKFPASDIRGCGYDELAGLQFDVVINATSAGLTDSEVPLPKGIFAPNALAYD
;
A
#
# COMPACT_ATOMS: atom_id res chain seq x y z
N GLU A 1 -15.75 -1.09 -7.13
CA GLU A 1 -14.96 0.13 -6.82
C GLU A 1 -13.48 -0.17 -6.66
N ARG A 2 -13.10 -1.22 -5.91
CA ARG A 2 -11.71 -1.70 -5.78
C ARG A 2 -10.98 -1.86 -7.13
N ALA A 3 -11.55 -2.57 -8.10
CA ALA A 3 -10.94 -2.70 -9.43
C ALA A 3 -10.70 -1.37 -10.17
N LYS A 4 -11.58 -0.38 -9.98
CA LYS A 4 -11.41 0.96 -10.57
C LYS A 4 -10.27 1.72 -9.90
N ALA A 5 -10.21 1.68 -8.57
CA ALA A 5 -9.12 2.26 -7.79
C ALA A 5 -7.76 1.60 -8.09
N ALA A 6 -7.77 0.28 -8.22
CA ALA A 6 -6.61 -0.53 -8.59
C ALA A 6 -6.14 -0.31 -10.04
N GLN A 7 -7.01 0.26 -10.90
CA GLN A 7 -6.85 0.28 -12.35
C GLN A 7 -6.55 -1.11 -12.94
N ALA A 8 -6.99 -2.17 -12.26
CA ALA A 8 -6.69 -3.56 -12.57
C ALA A 8 -7.80 -4.48 -12.04
N VAL A 9 -8.04 -5.59 -12.75
CA VAL A 9 -8.99 -6.65 -12.38
C VAL A 9 -8.21 -7.95 -12.23
N ASN A 10 -8.35 -8.64 -11.10
CA ASN A 10 -7.77 -9.98 -10.86
C ASN A 10 -8.85 -11.06 -10.69
N THR A 11 -10.11 -10.67 -10.50
CA THR A 11 -11.23 -11.57 -10.20
C THR A 11 -12.42 -11.20 -11.09
N LEU A 12 -13.04 -12.20 -11.73
CA LEU A 12 -14.25 -12.05 -12.54
C LEU A 12 -15.39 -12.86 -11.96
N SER A 13 -16.57 -12.25 -11.81
CA SER A 13 -17.83 -12.93 -11.48
C SER A 13 -18.77 -12.85 -12.68
N PHE A 14 -19.46 -13.96 -12.97
CA PHE A 14 -20.41 -14.06 -14.07
C PHE A 14 -21.83 -14.08 -13.50
N GLU A 15 -22.58 -13.01 -13.76
CA GLU A 15 -23.94 -12.83 -13.26
C GLU A 15 -24.90 -12.71 -14.45
N GLY A 16 -25.41 -13.86 -14.91
CA GLY A 16 -26.23 -13.94 -16.11
C GLY A 16 -25.46 -13.47 -17.34
N GLU A 17 -25.95 -12.41 -17.99
CA GLU A 17 -25.33 -11.81 -19.17
C GLU A 17 -24.23 -10.77 -18.84
N LYS A 18 -23.97 -10.51 -17.56
CA LYS A 18 -22.99 -9.51 -17.12
C LYS A 18 -21.73 -10.18 -16.60
N ILE A 19 -20.60 -9.52 -16.85
CA ILE A 19 -19.31 -9.86 -16.25
C ILE A 19 -18.92 -8.72 -15.31
N LEU A 20 -18.75 -9.04 -14.03
CA LEU A 20 -18.28 -8.11 -13.01
C LEU A 20 -16.78 -8.33 -12.75
N GLY A 21 -16.01 -7.25 -12.75
CA GLY A 21 -14.60 -7.27 -12.41
C GLY A 21 -14.33 -6.71 -11.02
N ASP A 22 -13.50 -7.42 -10.24
CA ASP A 22 -13.03 -6.99 -8.93
C ASP A 22 -11.49 -7.12 -8.82
N ASN A 23 -10.94 -6.42 -7.83
CA ASN A 23 -9.56 -6.58 -7.40
C ASN A 23 -9.55 -7.00 -5.93
N THR A 24 -9.17 -8.25 -5.67
CA THR A 24 -9.19 -8.87 -4.34
C THR A 24 -7.84 -8.80 -3.63
N ASP A 25 -6.75 -8.47 -4.32
CA ASP A 25 -5.39 -8.47 -3.75
C ASP A 25 -5.29 -7.53 -2.54
N GLY A 26 -5.77 -6.29 -2.68
CA GLY A 26 -5.70 -5.33 -1.58
C GLY A 26 -6.62 -5.65 -0.41
N ALA A 27 -7.78 -6.26 -0.67
CA ALA A 27 -8.65 -6.75 0.40
C ALA A 27 -8.03 -7.95 1.13
N GLY A 28 -7.37 -8.85 0.38
CA GLY A 28 -6.61 -9.98 0.92
C GLY A 28 -5.46 -9.54 1.81
N LEU A 29 -4.69 -8.54 1.37
CA LEU A 29 -3.59 -7.98 2.16
C LEU A 29 -4.08 -7.39 3.49
N VAL A 30 -5.12 -6.55 3.47
CA VAL A 30 -5.68 -5.98 4.70
C VAL A 30 -6.20 -7.06 5.63
N ARG A 31 -6.85 -8.09 5.07
CA ARG A 31 -7.34 -9.23 5.83
C ARG A 31 -6.21 -10.01 6.49
N ASP A 32 -5.13 -10.28 5.77
CA ASP A 32 -3.99 -11.01 6.33
C ASP A 32 -3.37 -10.26 7.52
N ILE A 33 -3.14 -8.95 7.35
CA ILE A 33 -2.61 -8.09 8.42
C ILE A 33 -3.55 -8.06 9.63
N ALA A 34 -4.86 -7.90 9.41
CA ALA A 34 -5.82 -7.72 10.50
C ALA A 34 -6.22 -9.03 11.19
N GLU A 35 -6.46 -10.11 10.44
CA GLU A 35 -7.01 -11.37 10.97
C GLU A 35 -5.91 -12.40 11.27
N ASN A 36 -4.91 -12.54 10.40
CA ASN A 36 -3.89 -13.59 10.56
C ASN A 36 -2.69 -13.11 11.39
N LEU A 37 -2.28 -11.85 11.20
CA LEU A 37 -1.18 -11.23 11.94
C LEU A 37 -1.65 -10.44 13.18
N ASP A 38 -2.97 -10.33 13.39
CA ASP A 38 -3.62 -9.68 14.54
C ASP A 38 -3.17 -8.21 14.74
N ILE A 39 -3.02 -7.46 13.64
CA ILE A 39 -2.59 -6.05 13.64
C ILE A 39 -3.75 -5.14 13.19
N ILE A 40 -4.22 -4.31 14.12
CA ILE A 40 -5.21 -3.27 13.85
C ILE A 40 -4.56 -2.11 13.11
N LEU A 41 -4.99 -1.85 11.87
CA LEU A 41 -4.47 -0.78 11.01
C LEU A 41 -5.01 0.62 11.36
N GLN A 42 -6.14 0.73 12.06
CA GLN A 42 -6.76 2.00 12.41
C GLN A 42 -5.79 2.91 13.17
N GLY A 43 -5.47 4.07 12.59
CA GLY A 43 -4.55 5.06 13.15
C GLY A 43 -3.07 4.67 13.09
N LYS A 44 -2.70 3.52 12.49
CA LYS A 44 -1.30 3.13 12.31
C LYS A 44 -0.66 3.89 11.16
N ARG A 45 0.63 4.21 11.32
CA ARG A 45 1.47 4.77 10.26
C ARG A 45 1.92 3.64 9.36
N VAL A 46 1.43 3.63 8.13
CA VAL A 46 1.76 2.61 7.13
C VAL A 46 2.66 3.22 6.07
N LEU A 47 3.82 2.63 5.84
CA LEU A 47 4.68 2.93 4.70
C LEU A 47 4.40 1.91 3.59
N LEU A 48 3.97 2.38 2.43
CA LEU A 48 3.85 1.57 1.21
C LEU A 48 5.00 1.92 0.27
N MET A 49 5.87 0.95 0.02
CA MET A 49 6.99 1.10 -0.88
C MET A 49 6.59 0.69 -2.30
N GLY A 50 6.69 1.64 -3.23
CA GLY A 50 6.33 1.46 -4.63
C GLY A 50 5.06 2.22 -5.01
N ALA A 51 4.99 2.60 -6.29
CA ALA A 51 3.82 3.25 -6.89
C ALA A 51 3.45 2.57 -8.23
N GLY A 52 3.62 1.24 -8.29
CA GLY A 52 3.26 0.38 -9.42
C GLY A 52 1.88 -0.27 -9.26
N GLY A 53 1.51 -1.21 -10.14
CA GLY A 53 0.16 -1.79 -10.18
C GLY A 53 -0.33 -2.38 -8.84
N ALA A 54 0.54 -3.08 -8.11
CA ALA A 54 0.21 -3.62 -6.79
C ALA A 54 -0.14 -2.51 -5.79
N ALA A 55 0.61 -1.40 -5.80
CA ALA A 55 0.36 -0.25 -4.94
C ALA A 55 -1.05 0.35 -5.17
N TYR A 56 -1.49 0.47 -6.43
CA TYR A 56 -2.85 0.94 -6.74
C TYR A 56 -3.93 0.04 -6.12
N GLY A 57 -3.72 -1.28 -6.14
CA GLY A 57 -4.67 -2.26 -5.59
C GLY A 57 -4.85 -2.19 -4.07
N VAL A 58 -3.79 -1.81 -3.34
CA VAL A 58 -3.77 -1.85 -1.87
C VAL A 58 -4.08 -0.50 -1.20
N VAL A 59 -3.88 0.63 -1.89
CA VAL A 59 -4.09 1.98 -1.30
C VAL A 59 -5.50 2.16 -0.76
N LEU A 60 -6.54 1.90 -1.57
CA LEU A 60 -7.91 2.09 -1.13
C LEU A 60 -8.27 1.18 0.06
N PRO A 61 -8.00 -0.14 0.04
CA PRO A 61 -8.21 -1.01 1.20
C PRO A 61 -7.50 -0.54 2.47
N LEU A 62 -6.24 -0.10 2.39
CA LEU A 62 -5.49 0.41 3.55
C LEU A 62 -6.15 1.66 4.15
N LEU A 63 -6.58 2.61 3.31
CA LEU A 63 -7.28 3.81 3.76
C LEU A 63 -8.64 3.46 4.39
N MET A 64 -9.38 2.52 3.81
CA MET A 64 -10.65 2.03 4.38
C MET A 64 -10.46 1.34 5.73
N ALA A 65 -9.28 0.73 5.97
CA ALA A 65 -8.91 0.18 7.27
C ALA A 65 -8.43 1.24 8.29
N GLY A 66 -8.45 2.53 7.90
CA GLY A 66 -8.10 3.65 8.76
C GLY A 66 -6.61 3.90 8.94
N ALA A 67 -5.76 3.37 8.06
CA ALA A 67 -4.33 3.61 8.08
C ALA A 67 -3.97 5.04 7.69
N ALA A 68 -2.95 5.61 8.33
CA ALA A 68 -2.28 6.83 7.89
C ALA A 68 -1.13 6.46 6.93
N LEU A 69 -1.33 6.70 5.63
CA LEU A 69 -0.53 6.11 4.57
C LEU A 69 0.53 7.09 4.03
N ALA A 70 1.79 6.64 4.02
CA ALA A 70 2.86 7.26 3.24
C ALA A 70 3.24 6.32 2.09
N ILE A 71 3.18 6.81 0.86
CA ILE A 71 3.67 6.10 -0.33
C ILE A 71 5.05 6.63 -0.63
N VAL A 72 6.04 5.75 -0.71
CA VAL A 72 7.40 6.10 -1.12
C VAL A 72 7.73 5.44 -2.45
N ASN A 73 8.40 6.17 -3.34
CA ASN A 73 8.89 5.59 -4.58
C ASN A 73 10.21 6.23 -5.03
N ARG A 74 11.01 5.49 -5.81
CA ARG A 74 12.28 6.01 -6.37
C ARG A 74 12.05 7.26 -7.20
N THR A 75 10.96 7.28 -7.97
CA THR A 75 10.46 8.48 -8.64
C THR A 75 9.35 9.07 -7.78
N ALA A 76 9.68 10.06 -6.94
CA ALA A 76 8.76 10.67 -5.98
C ALA A 76 7.45 11.15 -6.61
N SER A 77 7.51 11.76 -7.81
CA SER A 77 6.33 12.23 -8.53
C SER A 77 5.29 11.14 -8.79
N LYS A 78 5.70 9.87 -9.00
CA LYS A 78 4.74 8.75 -9.16
C LYS A 78 3.99 8.44 -7.87
N ALA A 79 4.66 8.55 -6.71
CA ALA A 79 4.02 8.35 -5.41
C ALA A 79 3.06 9.51 -5.11
N ILE A 80 3.47 10.75 -5.39
CA ILE A 80 2.63 11.95 -5.24
C ILE A 80 1.37 11.82 -6.12
N SER A 81 1.54 11.55 -7.41
CA SER A 81 0.40 11.39 -8.33
C SER A 81 -0.50 10.20 -7.99
N LEU A 82 0.02 9.16 -7.33
CA LEU A 82 -0.81 8.08 -6.81
C LEU A 82 -1.63 8.56 -5.61
N ALA A 83 -1.01 9.25 -4.64
CA ALA A 83 -1.70 9.79 -3.48
C ALA A 83 -2.81 10.79 -3.87
N GLU A 84 -2.56 11.66 -4.85
CA GLU A 84 -3.53 12.65 -5.35
C GLU A 84 -4.82 12.04 -5.94
N LYS A 85 -4.80 10.76 -6.34
CA LYS A 85 -6.01 10.05 -6.81
C LYS A 85 -6.97 9.71 -5.69
N PHE A 86 -6.52 9.76 -4.43
CA PHE A 86 -7.29 9.45 -3.24
C PHE A 86 -7.36 10.70 -2.37
N PRO A 87 -8.41 11.53 -2.47
CA PRO A 87 -8.55 12.77 -1.72
C PRO A 87 -8.85 12.55 -0.22
N ALA A 88 -8.37 11.46 0.38
CA ALA A 88 -8.46 11.18 1.80
C ALA A 88 -7.50 12.09 2.58
N SER A 89 -7.82 12.39 3.84
CA SER A 89 -7.00 13.23 4.72
C SER A 89 -5.66 12.58 5.12
N ASP A 90 -5.58 11.26 5.08
CA ASP A 90 -4.50 10.49 5.71
C ASP A 90 -3.65 9.73 4.67
N ILE A 91 -3.33 10.39 3.55
CA ILE A 91 -2.41 9.88 2.54
C ILE A 91 -1.43 10.94 2.04
N ARG A 92 -0.17 10.55 1.84
CA ARG A 92 0.83 11.38 1.15
C ARG A 92 1.76 10.53 0.29
N GLY A 93 2.27 11.10 -0.80
CA GLY A 93 3.34 10.53 -1.61
C GLY A 93 4.66 11.29 -1.41
N CYS A 94 5.79 10.58 -1.41
CA CYS A 94 7.12 11.18 -1.16
C CYS A 94 8.27 10.39 -1.81
N GLY A 95 9.46 11.01 -1.80
CA GLY A 95 10.74 10.37 -2.07
C GLY A 95 11.34 9.68 -0.82
N TYR A 96 12.34 8.83 -1.02
CA TYR A 96 13.02 8.12 0.09
C TYR A 96 13.81 9.07 1.00
N ASP A 97 14.29 10.19 0.47
CA ASP A 97 14.98 11.26 1.18
C ASP A 97 14.10 11.93 2.25
N GLU A 98 12.78 11.93 2.04
CA GLU A 98 11.80 12.49 2.97
C GLU A 98 11.41 11.54 4.12
N LEU A 99 11.95 10.31 4.14
CA LEU A 99 11.67 9.33 5.19
C LEU A 99 12.57 9.50 6.43
N ALA A 100 13.62 10.32 6.35
CA ALA A 100 14.57 10.50 7.43
C ALA A 100 13.89 11.00 8.71
N GLY A 101 14.14 10.32 9.83
CA GLY A 101 13.57 10.65 11.14
C GLY A 101 12.11 10.23 11.34
N LEU A 102 11.47 9.65 10.32
CA LEU A 102 10.12 9.09 10.44
C LEU A 102 10.17 7.63 10.87
N GLN A 103 9.09 7.17 11.50
CA GLN A 103 8.89 5.78 11.88
C GLN A 103 7.51 5.32 11.47
N PHE A 104 7.41 4.04 11.12
CA PHE A 104 6.18 3.39 10.66
C PHE A 104 5.91 2.12 11.47
N ASP A 105 4.64 1.88 11.72
CA ASP A 105 4.16 0.73 12.48
C ASP A 105 3.96 -0.48 11.56
N VAL A 106 3.71 -0.23 10.28
CA VAL A 106 3.66 -1.25 9.22
C VAL A 106 4.42 -0.73 8.00
N VAL A 107 5.32 -1.54 7.45
CA VAL A 107 6.08 -1.26 6.24
C VAL A 107 5.80 -2.36 5.22
N ILE A 108 5.19 -1.99 4.11
CA ILE A 108 4.74 -2.90 3.04
C ILE A 108 5.63 -2.70 1.82
N ASN A 109 6.29 -3.76 1.37
CA ASN A 109 6.99 -3.78 0.10
C ASN A 109 6.01 -4.13 -1.03
N ALA A 110 5.66 -3.16 -1.88
CA ALA A 110 4.92 -3.37 -3.12
C ALA A 110 5.78 -3.07 -4.35
N THR A 111 7.11 -3.13 -4.20
CA THR A 111 8.06 -2.96 -5.29
C THR A 111 8.38 -4.30 -5.93
N SER A 112 8.76 -4.30 -7.20
CA SER A 112 9.35 -5.48 -7.84
C SER A 112 10.80 -5.75 -7.40
N ALA A 113 11.35 -4.98 -6.45
CA ALA A 113 12.75 -5.10 -6.03
C ALA A 113 13.04 -6.42 -5.32
N GLY A 114 12.04 -7.07 -4.70
CA GLY A 114 12.19 -8.43 -4.14
C GLY A 114 12.51 -9.51 -5.20
N LEU A 115 12.27 -9.23 -6.49
CA LEU A 115 12.57 -10.13 -7.61
C LEU A 115 13.96 -9.90 -8.22
N THR A 116 14.60 -8.78 -7.90
CA THR A 116 15.92 -8.40 -8.41
C THR A 116 16.71 -7.88 -7.23
N ASP A 117 17.61 -8.70 -6.67
CA ASP A 117 18.50 -8.49 -5.51
C ASP A 117 19.05 -7.05 -5.31
N SER A 118 18.16 -6.09 -5.06
CA SER A 118 18.43 -4.66 -5.12
C SER A 118 17.98 -4.04 -3.81
N GLU A 119 18.94 -3.46 -3.10
CA GLU A 119 18.68 -2.83 -1.81
C GLU A 119 17.61 -1.76 -1.92
N VAL A 120 16.64 -1.84 -1.01
CA VAL A 120 15.68 -0.76 -0.80
C VAL A 120 16.35 0.29 0.09
N PRO A 121 16.43 1.56 -0.34
CA PRO A 121 17.14 2.61 0.39
C PRO A 121 16.32 3.15 1.58
N LEU A 122 15.97 2.28 2.53
CA LEU A 122 15.28 2.70 3.75
C LEU A 122 16.27 3.33 4.75
N PRO A 123 15.96 4.51 5.31
CA PRO A 123 16.80 5.12 6.32
C PRO A 123 16.80 4.28 7.60
N LYS A 124 17.88 4.38 8.39
CA LYS A 124 17.96 3.74 9.70
C LYS A 124 16.85 4.25 10.62
N GLY A 125 16.25 3.36 11.39
CA GLY A 125 15.21 3.69 12.37
C GLY A 125 13.80 3.83 11.79
N ILE A 126 13.58 3.48 10.52
CA ILE A 126 12.28 3.56 9.84
C ILE A 126 11.19 2.70 10.51
N PHE A 127 11.58 1.60 11.14
CA PHE A 127 10.68 0.70 11.85
C PHE A 127 10.43 1.21 13.27
N ALA A 128 9.16 1.43 13.61
CA ALA A 128 8.76 1.65 15.00
C ALA A 128 8.99 0.38 15.85
N PRO A 129 9.01 0.48 17.19
CA PRO A 129 9.00 -0.71 18.04
C PRO A 129 7.82 -1.63 17.70
N ASN A 130 8.10 -2.92 17.53
CA ASN A 130 7.12 -3.95 17.12
C ASN A 130 6.48 -3.71 15.74
N ALA A 131 7.15 -2.97 14.84
CA ALA A 131 6.64 -2.76 13.50
C ALA A 131 6.55 -4.08 12.71
N LEU A 132 5.54 -4.16 11.87
CA LEU A 132 5.40 -5.22 10.87
C LEU A 132 6.17 -4.83 9.61
N ALA A 133 7.05 -5.72 9.13
CA ALA A 133 7.56 -5.70 7.77
C ALA A 133 6.80 -6.75 6.96
N TYR A 134 6.15 -6.35 5.88
CA TYR A 134 5.32 -7.19 5.02
C TYR A 134 5.85 -7.11 3.58
N ASP A 135 6.03 -8.26 2.94
CA ASP A 135 6.49 -8.40 1.55
C ASP A 135 5.47 -9.24 0.76
#